data_AF-A0A7L0JFH7-F1
#
_entry.id   AF-A0A7L0JFH7-F1
#
_cell.length_a   1.000
_cell.length_b   1.000
_cell.length_c   1.000
_cell.angle_alpha   90.00
_cell.angle_beta   90.00
_cell.angle_gamma   90.00
#
_symmetry.space_group_name_H-M   'P 1'
#
loop_
_entity.id
_entity.type
_entity.pdbx_description
1 polymer ?
#
loop_
_entity_poly.entity_id
_entity_poly.type
_entity_poly.pdbx_seq_one_letter_code
_entity_poly.pdbx_strand_id
1 'polypeptide(L)'
;FPLFWFSMPAILKGWMDRVLVQGFAYDLSKSYDGGLLQDKLSLFSFTTGGTKEMYSNGGIGGDIRYVLWPMQHGIMHFCGVKVLEPHICYAPEIVSEEKRKEMLTAWTQRLKTLWKEEPINCTPEWYFK
;
A
#
# COMPACT_ATOMS: atom_id res chain seq x y z
N PHE A 1 -5.20 -4.17 6.00
CA PHE A 1 -4.50 -4.82 7.15
C PHE A 1 -4.18 -3.75 8.20
N PRO A 2 -4.02 -4.08 9.49
CA PRO A 2 -3.49 -3.12 10.45
C PRO A 2 -1.97 -2.96 10.27
N LEU A 3 -1.48 -1.72 10.30
CA LEU A 3 -0.05 -1.42 10.21
C LEU A 3 0.65 -1.90 11.49
N PHE A 4 1.52 -2.90 11.35
CA PHE A 4 2.30 -3.47 12.45
C PHE A 4 3.76 -3.13 12.22
N TRP A 5 4.39 -2.43 13.18
CA TRP A 5 5.82 -2.07 13.11
C TRP A 5 6.24 -1.48 11.76
N PHE A 6 5.49 -0.48 11.28
CA PHE A 6 5.78 0.20 10.00
C PHE A 6 5.80 -0.79 8.82
N SER A 7 4.98 -1.84 8.89
CA SER A 7 4.85 -2.85 7.85
C SER A 7 3.50 -3.57 7.95
N MET A 8 3.32 -4.58 7.12
CA MET A 8 2.21 -5.51 7.19
C MET A 8 2.36 -6.52 8.35
N PRO A 9 1.26 -7.12 8.84
CA PRO A 9 1.33 -8.20 9.82
C PRO A 9 2.16 -9.38 9.30
N ALA A 10 2.87 -10.07 10.20
CA ALA A 10 3.77 -11.18 9.84
C ALA A 10 3.10 -12.28 9.01
N ILE A 11 1.81 -12.57 9.25
CA ILE A 11 1.05 -13.54 8.45
C ILE A 11 0.90 -13.11 6.98
N LEU A 12 0.72 -11.81 6.72
CA LEU A 12 0.65 -11.28 5.35
C LEU A 12 2.03 -11.24 4.71
N LYS A 13 3.08 -10.88 5.46
CA LYS A 13 4.45 -10.97 4.97
C LYS A 13 4.84 -12.40 4.61
N GLY A 14 4.49 -13.37 5.46
CA GLY A 14 4.71 -14.79 5.19
C GLY A 14 3.91 -15.32 4.00
N TRP A 15 2.72 -14.76 3.73
CA TRP A 15 1.99 -15.06 2.50
C TRP A 15 2.77 -14.56 1.26
N MET A 16 3.25 -13.32 1.29
CA MET A 16 4.04 -12.77 0.18
C MET A 16 5.30 -13.61 -0.07
N ASP A 17 6.02 -13.99 0.99
CA ASP A 17 7.26 -14.78 0.88
C ASP A 17 7.06 -16.18 0.32
N ARG A 18 5.90 -16.80 0.60
CA ARG A 18 5.61 -18.18 0.18
C ARG A 18 4.90 -18.26 -1.18
N VAL A 19 4.25 -17.19 -1.62
CA VAL A 19 3.43 -17.17 -2.85
C VAL A 19 4.12 -16.44 -3.98
N LEU A 20 4.82 -15.32 -3.71
CA LEU A 20 5.48 -14.52 -4.73
C LEU A 20 6.87 -15.07 -5.07
N VAL A 21 6.91 -16.31 -5.56
CA VAL A 21 8.14 -17.04 -5.87
C VAL A 21 8.63 -16.78 -7.30
N GLN A 22 9.93 -17.00 -7.53
CA GLN A 22 10.54 -16.90 -8.86
C GLN A 22 9.87 -17.88 -9.86
N GLY A 23 9.72 -17.45 -11.11
CA GLY A 23 9.07 -18.21 -12.18
C GLY A 23 7.54 -18.11 -12.16
N PHE A 24 6.95 -17.63 -11.07
CA PHE A 24 5.53 -17.30 -10.97
C PHE A 24 5.30 -15.79 -10.91
N ALA A 25 5.86 -15.12 -9.89
CA ALA A 25 5.61 -13.70 -9.65
C ALA A 25 6.69 -12.77 -10.23
N TYR A 26 7.94 -13.24 -10.28
CA TYR A 26 9.07 -12.49 -10.84
C TYR A 26 10.09 -13.43 -11.49
N ASP A 27 10.97 -12.88 -12.31
CA ASP A 27 12.21 -13.53 -12.71
C ASP A 27 13.37 -12.52 -12.67
N LEU A 28 14.62 -12.95 -12.48
CA LEU A 28 15.75 -12.02 -12.46
C LEU A 28 15.94 -11.28 -13.80
N SER A 29 15.51 -11.88 -14.91
CA SER A 29 15.47 -11.23 -16.23
C SER A 29 14.24 -10.35 -16.46
N LYS A 30 13.23 -10.46 -15.59
CA LYS A 30 11.90 -9.82 -15.72
C LYS A 30 11.40 -9.35 -14.35
N SER A 31 11.74 -8.12 -14.01
CA SER A 31 11.35 -7.43 -12.79
C SER A 31 10.78 -6.05 -13.10
N TYR A 32 10.17 -5.41 -12.10
CA TYR A 32 9.54 -4.09 -12.26
C TYR A 32 8.53 -4.09 -13.41
N ASP A 33 8.51 -3.06 -14.25
CA ASP A 33 7.51 -2.91 -15.31
C ASP A 33 7.46 -4.09 -16.31
N GLY A 34 8.50 -4.93 -16.37
CA GLY A 34 8.52 -6.17 -17.16
C GLY A 34 8.24 -7.45 -16.38
N GLY A 35 7.83 -7.34 -15.11
CA GLY A 35 7.58 -8.44 -14.19
C GLY A 35 6.44 -9.37 -14.63
N LEU A 36 6.42 -10.58 -14.09
CA LEU A 36 5.50 -11.63 -14.55
C LEU A 36 4.02 -11.35 -14.23
N LEU A 37 3.73 -10.39 -13.34
CA LEU A 37 2.37 -9.98 -12.95
C LEU A 37 1.97 -8.59 -13.46
N GLN A 38 2.62 -8.10 -14.53
CA GLN A 38 2.44 -6.75 -15.08
C GLN A 38 1.01 -6.31 -15.44
N ASP A 39 0.12 -7.26 -15.72
CA ASP A 39 -1.29 -6.97 -16.08
C ASP A 39 -2.21 -6.87 -14.86
N LYS A 40 -1.66 -6.98 -13.64
CA LYS A 40 -2.44 -6.93 -12.39
C LYS A 40 -2.35 -5.56 -11.74
N LEU A 41 -3.41 -5.22 -11.00
CA LEU A 41 -3.45 -4.10 -10.08
C LEU A 41 -3.29 -4.58 -8.63
N SER A 42 -2.68 -3.76 -7.79
CA SER A 42 -2.70 -3.93 -6.33
C SER A 42 -3.14 -2.63 -5.65
N LEU A 43 -3.80 -2.78 -4.50
CA LEU A 43 -4.17 -1.67 -3.63
C LEU A 43 -3.89 -2.06 -2.19
N PHE A 44 -3.20 -1.18 -1.47
CA PHE A 44 -2.95 -1.32 -0.04
C PHE A 44 -4.07 -0.61 0.72
N SER A 45 -4.96 -1.37 1.36
CA SER A 45 -5.97 -0.83 2.28
C SER A 45 -5.57 -1.16 3.70
N PHE A 46 -5.22 -0.16 4.51
CA PHE A 46 -4.71 -0.37 5.86
C PHE A 46 -5.13 0.68 6.87
N THR A 47 -5.09 0.28 8.14
CA THR A 47 -5.35 1.15 9.30
C THR A 47 -4.07 1.38 10.07
N THR A 48 -3.95 2.53 10.73
CA THR A 48 -2.83 2.85 11.62
C THR A 48 -3.30 3.08 13.04
N GLY A 49 -2.42 2.85 14.04
CA GLY A 49 -2.66 3.34 15.39
C GLY A 49 -2.44 4.85 15.50
N GLY A 50 -1.41 5.38 14.84
CA GLY A 50 -1.07 6.81 14.84
C GLY A 50 -1.98 7.65 13.94
N THR A 51 -2.09 8.95 14.23
CA THR A 51 -2.89 9.90 13.46
C THR A 51 -2.23 10.25 12.12
N LYS A 52 -2.95 10.97 11.25
CA LYS A 52 -2.41 11.41 9.96
C LYS A 52 -1.23 12.37 10.14
N GLU A 53 -1.28 13.23 11.15
CA GLU A 53 -0.26 14.24 11.47
C GLU A 53 1.05 13.57 11.89
N MET A 54 0.98 12.47 12.65
CA MET A 54 2.15 11.67 13.01
C MET A 54 2.91 11.15 11.79
N TYR A 55 2.19 10.84 10.70
CA TYR A 55 2.77 10.35 9.44
C TYR A 55 2.87 11.40 8.33
N SER A 56 2.97 12.67 8.71
CA SER A 56 3.18 13.79 7.78
C SER A 56 4.67 14.09 7.57
N ASN A 57 4.99 14.89 6.55
CA ASN A 57 6.34 15.43 6.35
C ASN A 57 6.66 16.41 7.50
N GLY A 58 7.42 15.93 8.50
CA GLY A 58 7.69 16.64 9.77
C GLY A 58 7.03 16.01 11.00
N GLY A 59 6.15 15.03 10.82
CA GLY A 59 5.61 14.22 11.90
C GLY A 59 6.66 13.27 12.48
N ILE A 60 6.50 12.87 13.75
CA ILE A 60 7.45 11.98 14.44
C ILE A 60 7.61 10.60 13.78
N GLY A 61 6.60 10.14 13.03
CA GLY A 61 6.65 8.90 12.27
C GLY A 61 7.26 9.04 10.87
N GLY A 62 7.55 10.26 10.42
CA GLY A 62 7.92 10.56 9.03
C GLY A 62 6.74 10.38 8.05
N ASP A 63 6.94 10.77 6.79
CA ASP A 63 5.92 10.63 5.76
C ASP A 63 5.51 9.15 5.61
N ILE A 64 4.19 8.88 5.60
CA ILE A 64 3.65 7.52 5.41
C ILE A 64 4.18 6.84 4.15
N ARG A 65 4.55 7.62 3.13
CA ARG A 65 5.10 7.09 1.88
C ARG A 65 6.45 6.39 2.09
N TYR A 66 7.24 6.78 3.09
CA TYR A 66 8.48 6.08 3.42
C TYR A 66 8.22 4.64 3.86
N VAL A 67 7.14 4.44 4.60
CA VAL A 67 6.68 3.12 5.07
C VAL A 67 6.19 2.26 3.91
N LEU A 68 5.60 2.88 2.90
CA LEU A 68 5.02 2.18 1.76
C LEU A 68 6.05 1.69 0.75
N TRP A 69 7.19 2.39 0.60
CA TRP A 69 8.24 2.05 -0.34
C TRP A 69 8.62 0.55 -0.38
N PRO A 70 9.05 -0.08 0.73
CA PRO A 70 9.47 -1.48 0.70
C PRO A 70 8.34 -2.44 0.30
N MET A 71 7.08 -2.07 0.54
CA MET A 71 5.93 -2.93 0.23
C MET A 71 5.40 -2.72 -1.19
N GLN A 72 5.18 -1.47 -1.57
CA GLN A 72 4.63 -1.12 -2.88
C GLN A 72 5.69 -1.25 -3.97
N HIS A 73 6.86 -0.65 -3.80
CA HIS A 73 7.95 -0.73 -4.78
C HIS A 73 8.71 -2.07 -4.66
N GLY A 74 9.15 -2.41 -3.44
CA GLY A 74 10.03 -3.56 -3.22
C GLY A 74 9.40 -4.94 -3.42
N ILE A 75 8.08 -5.07 -3.28
CA ILE A 75 7.37 -6.35 -3.43
C ILE A 75 6.44 -6.33 -4.64
N MET A 76 5.45 -5.45 -4.65
CA MET A 76 4.40 -5.49 -5.68
C MET A 76 4.90 -5.02 -7.03
N HIS A 77 5.53 -3.83 -7.08
CA HIS A 77 6.07 -3.30 -8.33
C HIS A 77 7.21 -4.16 -8.84
N PHE A 78 8.07 -4.72 -7.98
CA PHE A 78 9.10 -5.69 -8.38
C PHE A 78 8.53 -6.89 -9.17
N CYS A 79 7.34 -7.37 -8.81
CA CYS A 79 6.62 -8.42 -9.54
C CYS A 79 5.90 -7.91 -10.81
N GLY A 80 6.01 -6.63 -11.12
CA GLY A 80 5.34 -5.91 -12.21
C GLY A 80 3.94 -5.40 -11.91
N VAL A 81 3.41 -5.67 -10.73
CA VAL A 81 2.05 -5.26 -10.39
C VAL A 81 1.95 -3.74 -10.37
N LYS A 82 0.96 -3.20 -11.09
CA LYS A 82 0.64 -1.77 -11.08
C LYS A 82 -0.01 -1.42 -9.73
N VAL A 83 0.54 -0.45 -9.02
CA VAL A 83 0.10 -0.12 -7.66
C VAL A 83 -0.85 1.07 -7.71
N LEU A 84 -2.04 0.95 -7.13
CA LEU A 84 -2.96 2.08 -6.93
C LEU A 84 -2.60 2.84 -5.66
N GLU A 85 -3.07 4.08 -5.54
CA GLU A 85 -2.89 4.85 -4.30
C GLU A 85 -3.40 4.06 -3.08
N PRO A 86 -2.68 4.09 -1.95
CA PRO A 86 -3.12 3.38 -0.76
C PRO A 86 -4.45 3.96 -0.23
N HIS A 87 -5.28 3.11 0.36
CA HIS A 87 -6.41 3.56 1.17
C HIS A 87 -6.04 3.46 2.64
N ILE A 88 -5.91 4.61 3.30
CA ILE A 88 -5.38 4.69 4.67
C ILE A 88 -6.43 5.25 5.61
N CYS A 89 -6.82 4.46 6.61
CA CYS A 89 -7.68 4.91 7.69
C CYS A 89 -6.83 5.17 8.93
N TYR A 90 -6.52 6.44 9.19
CA TYR A 90 -5.66 6.82 10.31
C TYR A 90 -6.39 6.80 11.65
N ALA A 91 -5.80 6.14 12.65
CA ALA A 91 -6.25 6.12 14.05
C ALA A 91 -7.75 5.82 14.26
N PRO A 92 -8.34 4.77 13.65
CA PRO A 92 -9.78 4.50 13.73
C PRO A 92 -10.27 4.24 15.17
N GLU A 93 -9.37 3.79 16.06
CA GLU A 93 -9.64 3.56 17.48
C GLU A 93 -9.77 4.87 18.29
N ILE A 94 -9.20 5.98 17.79
CA ILE A 94 -9.13 7.27 18.49
C ILE A 94 -10.23 8.23 18.00
N VAL A 95 -10.60 8.14 16.72
CA VAL A 95 -11.61 9.02 16.13
C VAL A 95 -13.04 8.68 16.57
N SER A 96 -13.98 9.60 16.35
CA SER A 96 -15.39 9.39 16.66
C SER A 96 -16.04 8.31 15.78
N GLU A 97 -17.20 7.81 16.20
CA GLU A 97 -17.97 6.83 15.41
C GLU A 97 -18.40 7.40 14.06
N GLU A 98 -18.80 8.68 14.02
CA GLU A 98 -19.15 9.40 12.80
C GLU A 98 -17.97 9.39 11.82
N LYS A 99 -16.75 9.66 12.31
CA LYS A 99 -15.54 9.61 11.48
C LYS A 99 -15.22 8.21 10.98
N ARG A 100 -15.43 7.17 11.79
CA ARG A 100 -15.31 5.78 11.32
C ARG A 100 -16.32 5.47 10.21
N LYS A 101 -17.57 5.92 10.33
CA LYS A 101 -18.60 5.77 9.28
C LYS A 101 -18.23 6.52 8.00
N GLU A 102 -17.65 7.71 8.12
CA GLU A 102 -17.10 8.46 6.98
C GLU A 102 -15.96 7.70 6.30
N MET A 103 -15.02 7.11 7.04
CA MET A 103 -13.95 6.28 6.48
C MET A 103 -14.50 5.09 5.68
N LEU A 104 -15.49 4.36 6.24
CA LEU A 104 -16.16 3.25 5.56
C LEU A 104 -16.90 3.70 4.30
N THR A 105 -17.55 4.87 4.37
CA THR A 105 -18.25 5.46 3.23
C THR A 105 -17.27 5.85 2.14
N ALA A 106 -16.16 6.52 2.48
CA ALA A 106 -15.11 6.89 1.54
C ALA A 106 -14.51 5.67 0.83
N TRP A 107 -14.25 4.58 1.57
CA TRP A 107 -13.80 3.31 0.99
C TRP A 107 -14.81 2.75 -0.02
N THR A 108 -16.08 2.68 0.38
CA THR A 108 -17.16 2.16 -0.46
C THR A 108 -17.34 2.98 -1.74
N GLN A 109 -17.23 4.31 -1.65
CA GLN A 109 -17.36 5.17 -2.82
C GLN A 109 -16.18 5.01 -3.77
N ARG A 110 -14.95 4.96 -3.26
CA ARG A 110 -13.74 4.72 -4.06
C ARG A 110 -13.84 3.41 -4.85
N LEU A 111 -14.30 2.34 -4.20
CA LEU A 111 -14.46 1.03 -4.82
C LEU A 111 -15.36 1.01 -6.07
N LYS A 112 -16.33 1.94 -6.17
CA LYS A 112 -17.23 2.01 -7.34
C LYS A 112 -16.52 2.44 -8.62
N THR A 113 -15.41 3.17 -8.51
CA THR A 113 -14.65 3.70 -9.64
C THR A 113 -13.22 3.19 -9.69
N LEU A 114 -12.86 2.23 -8.82
CA LEU A 114 -11.49 1.75 -8.63
C LEU A 114 -10.80 1.35 -9.95
N TRP A 115 -11.53 0.66 -10.82
CA TRP A 115 -11.00 0.16 -12.10
C TRP A 115 -10.69 1.25 -13.14
N LYS A 116 -11.06 2.51 -12.84
CA LYS A 116 -10.77 3.69 -13.67
C LYS A 116 -9.66 4.55 -13.08
N GLU A 117 -9.13 4.18 -11.91
CA GLU A 117 -8.03 4.91 -11.30
C GLU A 117 -6.73 4.63 -12.05
N GLU A 118 -5.92 5.67 -12.21
CA GLU A 118 -4.56 5.53 -12.70
C GLU A 118 -3.64 5.05 -11.56
N PRO A 119 -2.75 4.07 -11.80
CA PRO A 119 -1.73 3.66 -10.85
C PRO A 119 -0.80 4.81 -10.47
N ILE A 120 -0.23 4.74 -9.27
CA ILE A 120 0.85 5.64 -8.87
C ILE A 120 2.09 5.36 -9.72
N ASN A 121 2.90 6.39 -9.90
CA ASN A 121 4.24 6.20 -10.44
C ASN A 121 5.15 5.65 -9.34
N CYS A 122 5.43 4.34 -9.34
CA CYS A 122 6.21 3.67 -8.29
C CYS A 122 7.72 4.00 -8.33
N THR A 123 8.07 5.28 -8.38
CA THR A 123 9.46 5.78 -8.44
C THR A 123 9.86 6.47 -7.15
N PRO A 124 11.15 6.59 -6.83
CA PRO A 124 11.63 7.30 -5.65
C PRO A 124 11.01 8.69 -5.46
N GLU A 125 10.75 9.42 -6.55
CA GLU A 125 10.10 10.73 -6.49
C GLU A 125 8.72 10.68 -5.84
N TRP A 126 7.90 9.68 -6.13
CA TRP A 126 6.58 9.57 -5.53
C TRP A 126 6.65 9.32 -4.02
N TYR A 127 7.67 8.60 -3.54
CA TYR A 127 7.75 8.22 -2.13
C TYR A 127 8.53 9.22 -1.26
N PHE A 128 9.52 9.90 -1.83
CA PHE A 128 10.53 10.65 -1.08
C PHE A 128 10.56 12.15 -1.36
N LYS A 129 9.70 12.65 -2.25
CA LYS A 129 9.48 14.09 -2.49
C LYS A 129 8.05 14.47 -2.16
#